data_AF-M5DZV6-F1
#
_entry.id   AF-M5DZV6-F1
#
_cell.length_a   1.000
_cell.length_b   1.000
_cell.length_c   1.000
_cell.angle_alpha   90.00
_cell.angle_beta   90.00
_cell.angle_gamma   90.00
#
_symmetry.space_group_name_H-M   'P 1'
#
loop_
_entity.id
_entity.type
_entity.pdbx_description
1 polymer ?
#
loop_
_entity_poly.entity_id
_entity_poly.type
_entity_poly.pdbx_seq_one_letter_code
_entity_poly.pdbx_strand_id
1 'polypeptide(L)'
;MDIFNEFNFISFSIGVVITSFIIYFFLVLKKDNKNSIAKKNEDGITKNNESKKKTANKLLNLSQEVSFKSQDLIWLINDNNKKAENLVERFENIAESVENNAAGAEEISATIEELSSSSNVIKTEMEKLEKISQQLMSDSAKNQNWIEESNNTLLEIATNVKKSGDSIESVEDALENTNKLLGGIIDITDQINLLALNASIEAARAGDAGRGFNVVAGEIKSLSEETEQLTSEIREAINNINLEIKNTDQIIENGLDSIEGVEELASKSIDSFNLMNNNLHNVINSISKLSDSTESQASATEQTTQAVESMTQEFINISENVSEVDKNIKNQKNNSETLINYSNNLNTIAYELHKISVENKSDEMLIFGVNPFTKPEKIEELYIPIINKLCQKINKNAKTVIVSDYEELTYYIKNNLIDIGWFSPMAYVKAKKETNVIPMITPLINGKDSYRGYIFTRKNSKYNKLKDLRNSIFAFVDPLSTSGYVYPKQMLKEVGINVNTDLKETLFLGNHDNVIKAVLDNKVEVGATYNEAWDRAAQTLNLESLNILEKTAPIPKDVIAARSDLDQNILEETKNIFLKADREISEVLNQTNITGFTESEDKKFDIIRRYNN
;
A
#
# COMPACT_ATOMS: atom_id res chain seq x y z
N MET A 1 -28.91 34.64 -7.99
CA MET A 1 -30.15 35.39 -7.69
C MET A 1 -31.31 34.44 -7.37
N ASP A 2 -31.25 33.19 -7.83
CA ASP A 2 -32.31 32.19 -7.61
C ASP A 2 -32.40 31.61 -6.18
N ILE A 3 -31.29 31.47 -5.45
CA ILE A 3 -31.29 30.96 -4.06
C ILE A 3 -32.07 31.89 -3.11
N PHE A 4 -32.01 33.21 -3.34
CA PHE A 4 -32.77 34.20 -2.54
C PHE A 4 -34.29 34.12 -2.83
N ASN A 5 -34.67 33.74 -4.05
CA ASN A 5 -36.07 33.57 -4.41
C ASN A 5 -36.65 32.26 -3.86
N GLU A 6 -35.87 31.17 -3.83
CA GLU A 6 -36.28 29.92 -3.17
C GLU A 6 -36.42 30.09 -1.66
N PHE A 7 -35.50 30.80 -1.01
CA PHE A 7 -35.58 31.07 0.43
C PHE A 7 -36.82 31.89 0.80
N ASN A 8 -37.13 32.93 0.01
CA ASN A 8 -38.36 33.71 0.18
C ASN A 8 -39.62 32.89 -0.12
N PHE A 9 -39.59 32.00 -1.11
CA PHE A 9 -40.72 31.16 -1.47
C PHE A 9 -41.03 30.12 -0.40
N ILE A 10 -40.01 29.49 0.19
CA ILE A 10 -40.17 28.50 1.27
C ILE A 10 -40.59 29.19 2.57
N SER A 11 -39.97 30.32 2.94
CA SER A 11 -40.39 31.10 4.11
C SER A 11 -41.82 31.63 3.97
N PHE A 12 -42.23 32.02 2.75
CA PHE A 12 -43.60 32.39 2.44
C PHE A 12 -44.55 31.20 2.55
N SER A 13 -44.16 30.03 2.02
CA SER A 13 -44.96 28.80 2.09
C SER A 13 -45.18 28.32 3.52
N ILE A 14 -44.15 28.37 4.36
CA ILE A 14 -44.24 28.04 5.80
C ILE A 14 -45.09 29.08 6.53
N GLY A 15 -44.90 30.37 6.23
CA GLY A 15 -45.76 31.44 6.75
C GLY A 15 -47.24 31.22 6.42
N VAL A 16 -47.53 30.76 5.19
CA VAL A 16 -48.89 30.40 4.74
C VAL A 16 -49.42 29.16 5.46
N VAL A 17 -48.61 28.13 5.69
CA VAL A 17 -49.05 26.93 6.45
C VAL A 17 -49.33 27.29 7.91
N ILE A 18 -48.45 28.04 8.57
CA ILE A 18 -48.63 28.49 9.96
C ILE A 18 -49.86 29.40 10.08
N THR A 19 -50.03 30.39 9.20
CA THR A 19 -51.22 31.24 9.21
C THR A 19 -52.48 30.46 8.88
N SER A 20 -52.45 29.50 7.94
CA SER A 20 -53.59 28.63 7.65
C SER A 20 -53.95 27.74 8.84
N PHE A 21 -52.96 27.25 9.58
CA PHE A 21 -53.15 26.45 10.79
C PHE A 21 -53.72 27.28 11.96
N ILE A 22 -53.21 28.51 12.15
CA ILE A 22 -53.73 29.48 13.12
C ILE A 22 -55.17 29.89 12.75
N ILE A 23 -55.45 30.14 11.46
CA ILE A 23 -56.80 30.46 10.97
C ILE A 23 -57.73 29.27 11.19
N TYR A 24 -57.30 28.04 10.88
CA TYR A 24 -58.07 26.83 11.14
C TYR A 24 -58.37 26.67 12.65
N PHE A 25 -57.37 26.89 13.50
CA PHE A 25 -57.50 26.87 14.96
C PHE A 25 -58.51 27.92 15.46
N PHE A 26 -58.42 29.16 14.97
CA PHE A 26 -59.40 30.21 15.28
C PHE A 26 -60.80 29.88 14.76
N LEU A 27 -60.93 29.24 13.59
CA LEU A 27 -62.23 28.82 13.06
C LEU A 27 -62.85 27.67 13.86
N VAL A 28 -62.04 26.72 14.35
CA VAL A 28 -62.50 25.65 15.25
C VAL A 28 -62.96 26.23 16.58
N LEU A 29 -62.15 27.09 17.22
CA LEU A 29 -62.52 27.78 18.46
C LEU A 29 -63.76 28.66 18.30
N LYS A 30 -63.91 29.37 17.17
CA LYS A 30 -65.05 30.25 16.89
C LYS A 30 -66.32 29.48 16.53
N LYS A 31 -66.20 28.29 15.95
CA LYS A 31 -67.33 27.38 15.69
C LYS A 31 -67.89 26.80 17.00
N ASP A 32 -67.02 26.45 17.94
CA ASP A 32 -67.43 26.02 19.29
C ASP A 32 -68.06 27.18 20.08
N ASN A 33 -67.57 28.41 19.91
CA ASN A 33 -68.14 29.58 20.59
C ASN A 33 -69.49 30.05 20.00
N LYS A 34 -69.75 29.84 18.69
CA LYS A 34 -71.08 30.11 18.10
C LYS A 34 -72.16 29.12 18.55
N ASN A 35 -71.78 27.88 18.86
CA ASN A 35 -72.70 26.88 19.41
C ASN A 35 -72.98 27.08 20.92
N SER A 36 -72.15 27.85 21.63
CA SER A 36 -72.30 28.12 23.07
C SER A 36 -73.40 29.13 23.42
N ILE A 37 -73.79 29.99 22.46
CA ILE A 37 -74.82 31.03 22.70
C ILE A 37 -76.24 30.45 22.59
N ALA A 38 -76.42 29.24 22.05
CA ALA A 38 -77.76 28.71 21.73
C ALA A 38 -78.36 27.70 22.73
N LYS A 39 -77.62 27.11 23.68
CA LYS A 39 -78.21 26.20 24.70
C LYS A 39 -77.43 26.19 26.02
N LYS A 40 -77.83 27.04 26.97
CA LYS A 40 -77.56 26.84 28.40
C LYS A 40 -78.57 25.84 28.96
N ASN A 41 -78.23 24.56 28.94
CA ASN A 41 -78.77 23.49 29.80
C ASN A 41 -77.58 22.56 30.14
N GLU A 42 -77.62 21.85 31.28
CA GLU A 42 -76.52 20.99 31.78
C GLU A 42 -75.98 20.00 30.74
N ASP A 43 -76.83 19.47 29.85
CA ASP A 43 -76.46 18.59 28.71
C ASP A 43 -75.55 19.25 27.65
N GLY A 44 -75.55 20.58 27.55
CA GLY A 44 -74.71 21.34 26.62
C GLY A 44 -73.29 21.53 27.15
N ILE A 45 -73.10 21.56 28.47
CA ILE A 45 -71.79 21.71 29.12
C ILE A 45 -71.02 20.39 29.07
N THR A 46 -71.68 19.25 29.32
CA THR A 46 -71.11 17.91 29.18
C THR A 46 -70.69 17.59 27.74
N LYS A 47 -71.55 17.85 26.74
CA LYS A 47 -71.18 17.68 25.32
C LYS A 47 -70.03 18.58 24.86
N ASN A 48 -69.94 19.80 25.39
CA ASN A 48 -68.84 20.72 25.08
C ASN A 48 -67.52 20.24 25.69
N ASN A 49 -67.55 19.69 26.91
CA ASN A 49 -66.36 19.11 27.56
C ASN A 49 -65.88 17.83 26.85
N GLU A 50 -66.79 16.95 26.41
CA GLU A 50 -66.41 15.78 25.60
C GLU A 50 -65.79 16.17 24.24
N SER A 51 -66.35 17.19 23.56
CA SER A 51 -65.81 17.71 22.31
C SER A 51 -64.40 18.27 22.48
N LYS A 52 -64.16 19.04 23.55
CA LYS A 52 -62.84 19.56 23.91
C LYS A 52 -61.83 18.46 24.20
N LYS A 53 -62.20 17.45 25.00
CA LYS A 53 -61.35 16.28 25.29
C LYS A 53 -60.98 15.52 24.01
N LYS A 54 -61.92 15.35 23.08
CA LYS A 54 -61.66 14.69 21.78
C LYS A 54 -60.69 15.50 20.90
N THR A 55 -60.84 16.81 20.86
CA THR A 55 -59.94 17.71 20.11
C THR A 55 -58.54 17.73 20.73
N ALA A 56 -58.44 17.81 22.07
CA ALA A 56 -57.18 17.75 22.80
C ALA A 56 -56.42 16.44 22.52
N ASN A 57 -57.10 15.29 22.55
CA ASN A 57 -56.48 14.01 22.20
C ASN A 57 -55.96 13.97 20.75
N LYS A 58 -56.67 14.58 19.81
CA LYS A 58 -56.22 14.63 18.40
C LYS A 58 -55.01 15.55 18.24
N LEU A 59 -55.00 16.71 18.90
CA LEU A 59 -53.88 17.63 18.89
C LEU A 59 -52.65 17.02 19.58
N LEU A 60 -52.85 16.27 20.66
CA LEU A 60 -51.77 15.55 21.33
C LEU A 60 -51.14 14.50 20.43
N ASN A 61 -51.94 13.70 19.72
CA ASN A 61 -51.44 12.75 18.73
C ASN A 61 -50.61 13.43 17.64
N LEU A 62 -51.10 14.56 17.12
CA LEU A 62 -50.40 15.30 16.08
C LEU A 62 -49.10 15.91 16.60
N SER A 63 -49.12 16.48 17.81
CA SER A 63 -47.92 17.04 18.44
C SER A 63 -46.84 15.98 18.65
N GLN A 64 -47.24 14.78 19.08
CA GLN A 64 -46.35 13.64 19.26
C GLN A 64 -45.75 13.21 17.92
N GLU A 65 -46.57 13.04 16.88
CA GLU A 65 -46.11 12.62 15.56
C GLU A 65 -45.15 13.65 14.94
N VAL A 66 -45.46 14.94 15.05
CA VAL A 66 -44.59 16.01 14.56
C VAL A 66 -43.27 16.01 15.32
N SER A 67 -43.29 16.03 16.66
CA SER A 67 -42.10 16.02 17.50
C SER A 67 -41.19 14.82 17.21
N PHE A 68 -41.81 13.65 17.02
CA PHE A 68 -41.08 12.43 16.67
C PHE A 68 -40.36 12.55 15.33
N LYS A 69 -41.08 12.97 14.29
CA LYS A 69 -40.53 13.08 12.94
C LYS A 69 -39.49 14.20 12.82
N SER A 70 -39.65 15.31 13.53
CA SER A 70 -38.62 16.36 13.58
C SER A 70 -37.36 15.89 14.30
N GLN A 71 -37.49 15.16 15.40
CA GLN A 71 -36.32 14.62 16.09
C GLN A 71 -35.57 13.58 15.25
N ASP A 72 -36.32 12.74 14.53
CA ASP A 72 -35.74 11.74 13.64
C ASP A 72 -35.01 12.40 12.46
N LEU A 73 -35.59 13.47 11.89
CA LEU A 73 -34.92 14.32 10.90
C LEU A 73 -33.61 14.92 11.42
N ILE A 74 -33.59 15.48 12.63
CA ILE A 74 -32.36 16.02 13.24
C ILE A 74 -31.29 14.92 13.35
N TRP A 75 -31.68 13.73 13.79
CA TRP A 75 -30.77 12.59 13.90
C TRP A 75 -30.19 12.20 12.53
N LEU A 76 -31.03 12.08 11.51
CA LEU A 76 -30.61 11.76 10.15
C LEU A 76 -29.69 12.82 9.54
N ILE A 77 -29.95 14.10 9.78
CA ILE A 77 -29.11 15.20 9.29
C ILE A 77 -27.73 15.16 9.95
N ASN A 78 -27.65 14.91 11.26
CA ASN A 78 -26.37 14.80 11.96
C ASN A 78 -25.56 13.60 11.49
N ASP A 79 -26.20 12.44 11.27
CA ASP A 79 -25.54 11.26 10.67
C ASP A 79 -25.02 11.56 9.25
N ASN A 80 -25.80 12.29 8.46
CA ASN A 80 -25.40 12.73 7.12
C ASN A 80 -24.20 13.71 7.16
N ASN A 81 -24.19 14.65 8.09
CA ASN A 81 -23.05 15.57 8.28
C ASN A 81 -21.78 14.81 8.66
N LYS A 82 -21.86 13.84 9.56
CA LYS A 82 -20.71 13.00 9.94
C LYS A 82 -20.18 12.19 8.74
N LYS A 83 -21.08 11.68 7.89
CA LYS A 83 -20.70 11.00 6.66
C LYS A 83 -20.03 11.95 5.66
N ALA A 84 -20.48 13.20 5.58
CA ALA A 84 -19.86 14.22 4.74
C ALA A 84 -18.46 14.62 5.24
N GLU A 85 -18.23 14.71 6.55
CA GLU A 85 -16.89 14.92 7.13
C GLU A 85 -15.92 13.80 6.74
N ASN A 86 -16.36 12.53 6.80
CA ASN A 86 -15.55 11.41 6.33
C ASN A 86 -15.25 11.46 4.82
N LEU A 87 -16.11 12.12 4.02
CA LEU A 87 -15.83 12.33 2.59
C LEU A 87 -14.71 13.37 2.41
N VAL A 88 -14.70 14.45 3.20
CA VAL A 88 -13.62 15.46 3.15
C VAL A 88 -12.26 14.81 3.37
N GLU A 89 -12.11 14.03 4.44
CA GLU A 89 -10.85 13.32 4.74
C GLU A 89 -10.42 12.41 3.58
N ARG A 90 -11.37 11.71 2.95
CA ARG A 90 -11.07 10.86 1.78
C ARG A 90 -10.61 11.68 0.57
N PHE A 91 -11.20 12.84 0.31
CA PHE A 91 -10.81 13.70 -0.80
C PHE A 91 -9.49 14.43 -0.58
N GLU A 92 -9.14 14.77 0.66
CA GLU A 92 -7.80 15.26 1.01
C GLU A 92 -6.72 14.23 0.68
N ASN A 93 -6.94 12.95 1.05
CA ASN A 93 -6.02 11.87 0.69
C ASN A 93 -5.92 11.66 -0.84
N ILE A 94 -7.02 11.86 -1.58
CA ILE A 94 -7.00 11.80 -3.05
C ILE A 94 -6.18 12.97 -3.61
N ALA A 95 -6.35 14.18 -3.09
CA ALA A 95 -5.57 15.35 -3.51
C ALA A 95 -4.06 15.14 -3.33
N GLU A 96 -3.64 14.65 -2.15
CA GLU A 96 -2.24 14.32 -1.88
C GLU A 96 -1.72 13.23 -2.84
N SER A 97 -2.55 12.23 -3.14
CA SER A 97 -2.19 11.17 -4.09
C SER A 97 -2.01 11.72 -5.51
N VAL A 98 -2.82 12.70 -5.92
CA VAL A 98 -2.70 13.36 -7.24
C VAL A 98 -1.40 14.16 -7.33
N GLU A 99 -1.03 14.91 -6.29
CA GLU A 99 0.25 15.65 -6.25
C GLU A 99 1.45 14.71 -6.36
N ASN A 100 1.46 13.62 -5.60
CA ASN A 100 2.51 12.61 -5.65
C ASN A 100 2.60 11.92 -7.04
N ASN A 101 1.45 11.60 -7.63
CA ASN A 101 1.42 10.99 -8.96
C ASN A 101 1.87 11.97 -10.06
N ALA A 102 1.55 13.26 -9.94
CA ALA A 102 2.03 14.30 -10.86
C ALA A 102 3.56 14.43 -10.81
N ALA A 103 4.15 14.43 -9.61
CA ALA A 103 5.62 14.42 -9.45
C ALA A 103 6.24 13.15 -10.07
N GLY A 104 5.61 11.99 -9.89
CA GLY A 104 6.04 10.74 -10.55
C GLY A 104 5.97 10.80 -12.08
N ALA A 105 4.96 11.47 -12.64
CA ALA A 105 4.88 11.68 -14.09
C ALA A 105 6.00 12.59 -14.62
N GLU A 106 6.37 13.64 -13.89
CA GLU A 106 7.52 14.50 -14.25
C GLU A 106 8.85 13.71 -14.25
N GLU A 107 9.05 12.81 -13.29
CA GLU A 107 10.23 11.93 -13.25
C GLU A 107 10.28 10.96 -14.44
N ILE A 108 9.12 10.40 -14.81
CA ILE A 108 9.01 9.56 -16.01
C ILE A 108 9.34 10.38 -17.27
N SER A 109 8.86 11.62 -17.38
CA SER A 109 9.20 12.51 -18.49
C SER A 109 10.71 12.75 -18.61
N ALA A 110 11.41 13.00 -17.50
CA ALA A 110 12.86 13.15 -17.51
C ALA A 110 13.57 11.87 -18.00
N THR A 111 13.09 10.71 -17.55
CA THR A 111 13.61 9.39 -17.98
C THR A 111 13.41 9.15 -19.48
N ILE A 112 12.26 9.58 -20.03
CA ILE A 112 11.97 9.52 -21.48
C ILE A 112 12.98 10.34 -22.29
N GLU A 113 13.31 11.55 -21.83
CA GLU A 113 14.32 12.39 -22.50
C GLU A 113 15.70 11.72 -22.51
N GLU A 114 16.10 11.13 -21.38
CA GLU A 114 17.37 10.40 -21.27
C GLU A 114 17.41 9.15 -22.17
N LEU A 115 16.31 8.40 -22.26
CA LEU A 115 16.18 7.25 -23.14
C LEU A 115 16.24 7.65 -24.62
N SER A 116 15.60 8.75 -25.00
CA SER A 116 15.64 9.29 -26.36
C SER A 116 17.06 9.71 -26.74
N SER A 117 17.75 10.43 -25.86
CA SER A 117 19.16 10.79 -26.02
C SER A 117 20.05 9.55 -26.17
N SER A 118 19.89 8.57 -25.28
CA SER A 118 20.66 7.32 -25.29
C SER A 118 20.44 6.52 -26.57
N SER A 119 19.21 6.46 -27.08
CA SER A 119 18.88 5.78 -28.34
C SER A 119 19.61 6.42 -29.53
N ASN A 120 19.68 7.75 -29.57
CA ASN A 120 20.43 8.48 -30.61
C ASN A 120 21.95 8.24 -30.51
N VAL A 121 22.49 8.16 -29.30
CA VAL A 121 23.91 7.82 -29.09
C VAL A 121 24.20 6.40 -29.58
N ILE A 122 23.36 5.42 -29.22
CA ILE A 122 23.50 4.03 -29.67
C ILE A 122 23.46 3.96 -31.20
N LYS A 123 22.51 4.66 -31.84
CA LYS A 123 22.42 4.75 -33.32
C LYS A 123 23.72 5.25 -33.95
N THR A 124 24.28 6.33 -33.41
CA THR A 124 25.52 6.93 -33.91
C THR A 124 26.71 5.97 -33.76
N GLU A 125 26.81 5.25 -32.64
CA GLU A 125 27.88 4.28 -32.42
C GLU A 125 27.73 3.03 -33.29
N MET A 126 26.49 2.60 -33.59
CA MET A 126 26.23 1.52 -34.53
C MET A 126 26.72 1.85 -35.95
N GLU A 127 26.44 3.06 -36.44
CA GLU A 127 26.90 3.51 -37.76
C GLU A 127 28.44 3.52 -37.84
N LYS A 128 29.13 3.96 -36.77
CA LYS A 128 30.59 3.91 -36.68
C LYS A 128 31.12 2.47 -36.68
N LEU A 129 30.51 1.58 -35.88
CA LEU A 129 30.89 0.18 -35.80
C LEU A 129 30.71 -0.55 -37.14
N GLU A 130 29.64 -0.26 -37.86
CA GLU A 130 29.39 -0.82 -39.19
C GLU A 130 30.51 -0.42 -40.15
N LYS A 131 30.85 0.87 -40.20
CA LYS A 131 31.95 1.39 -41.03
C LYS A 131 33.29 0.75 -40.67
N ILE A 132 33.61 0.61 -39.38
CA ILE A 132 34.85 -0.03 -38.92
C ILE A 132 34.88 -1.51 -39.33
N SER A 133 33.76 -2.22 -39.19
CA SER A 133 33.65 -3.64 -39.55
C SER A 133 33.84 -3.85 -41.05
N GLN A 134 33.23 -3.00 -41.89
CA GLN A 134 33.42 -3.04 -43.35
C GLN A 134 34.88 -2.76 -43.75
N GLN A 135 35.54 -1.79 -43.10
CA GLN A 135 36.95 -1.50 -43.34
C GLN A 135 37.84 -2.70 -42.97
N LEU A 136 37.61 -3.31 -41.80
CA LEU A 136 38.33 -4.50 -41.36
C LEU A 136 38.15 -5.69 -42.31
N MET A 137 36.95 -5.90 -42.86
CA MET A 137 36.73 -6.94 -43.87
C MET A 137 37.53 -6.67 -45.14
N SER A 138 37.59 -5.41 -45.59
CA SER A 138 38.40 -5.03 -46.75
C SER A 138 39.89 -5.27 -46.52
N ASP A 139 40.41 -4.87 -45.36
CA ASP A 139 41.83 -5.02 -45.04
C ASP A 139 42.22 -6.49 -44.79
N SER A 140 41.31 -7.30 -44.22
CA SER A 140 41.45 -8.75 -44.13
C SER A 140 41.63 -9.39 -45.51
N ALA A 141 40.76 -9.05 -46.47
CA ALA A 141 40.83 -9.58 -47.83
C ALA A 141 42.14 -9.18 -48.54
N LYS A 142 42.61 -7.94 -48.36
CA LYS A 142 43.91 -7.51 -48.91
C LYS A 142 45.07 -8.32 -48.31
N ASN A 143 45.06 -8.54 -47.00
CA ASN A 143 46.10 -9.32 -46.33
C ASN A 143 46.11 -10.78 -46.77
N GLN A 144 44.94 -11.38 -47.01
CA GLN A 144 44.86 -12.74 -47.58
C GLN A 144 45.54 -12.80 -48.95
N ASN A 145 45.27 -11.83 -49.83
CA ASN A 145 45.93 -11.75 -51.14
C ASN A 145 47.45 -11.60 -51.01
N TRP A 146 47.94 -10.76 -50.09
CA TRP A 146 49.39 -10.58 -49.87
C TRP A 146 50.07 -11.86 -49.38
N ILE A 147 49.41 -12.66 -48.53
CA ILE A 147 49.93 -13.95 -48.09
C ILE A 147 49.98 -14.94 -49.25
N GLU A 148 48.97 -14.96 -50.12
CA GLU A 148 48.95 -15.81 -51.32
C GLU A 148 50.07 -15.44 -52.31
N GLU A 149 50.27 -14.14 -52.57
CA GLU A 149 51.39 -13.62 -53.37
C GLU A 149 52.76 -13.98 -52.76
N SER A 150 52.88 -13.88 -51.43
CA SER A 150 54.09 -14.26 -50.71
C SER A 150 54.39 -15.75 -50.86
N ASN A 151 53.37 -16.60 -50.77
CA ASN A 151 53.51 -18.05 -50.94
C ASN A 151 53.97 -18.41 -52.36
N ASN A 152 53.40 -17.76 -53.37
CA ASN A 152 53.84 -17.94 -54.76
C ASN A 152 55.32 -17.56 -54.97
N THR A 153 55.77 -16.47 -54.33
CA THR A 153 57.18 -16.05 -54.37
C THR A 153 58.08 -17.07 -53.66
N LEU A 154 57.65 -17.64 -52.54
CA LEU A 154 58.40 -18.68 -51.82
C LEU A 154 58.56 -19.96 -52.64
N LEU A 155 57.53 -20.37 -53.39
CA LEU A 155 57.63 -21.50 -54.31
C LEU A 155 58.66 -21.26 -55.42
N GLU A 156 58.76 -20.02 -55.93
CA GLU A 156 59.80 -19.64 -56.88
C GLU A 156 61.20 -19.70 -56.25
N ILE A 157 61.36 -19.21 -55.02
CA ILE A 157 62.61 -19.29 -54.27
C ILE A 157 63.00 -20.75 -54.03
N ALA A 158 62.07 -21.61 -53.58
CA ALA A 158 62.31 -23.04 -53.38
C ALA A 158 62.83 -23.71 -54.65
N THR A 159 62.24 -23.36 -55.79
CA THR A 159 62.66 -23.85 -57.11
C THR A 159 64.09 -23.42 -57.44
N ASN A 160 64.46 -22.17 -57.13
CA ASN A 160 65.80 -21.65 -57.39
C ASN A 160 66.86 -22.22 -56.43
N VAL A 161 66.51 -22.43 -55.16
CA VAL A 161 67.36 -23.11 -54.17
C VAL A 161 67.61 -24.55 -54.60
N LYS A 162 66.58 -25.27 -55.05
CA LYS A 162 66.72 -26.63 -55.58
C LYS A 162 67.66 -26.71 -56.80
N LYS A 163 67.48 -25.81 -57.77
CA LYS A 163 68.40 -25.70 -58.93
C LYS A 163 69.84 -25.40 -58.53
N SER A 164 70.03 -24.66 -57.44
CA SER A 164 71.38 -24.40 -56.90
C SER A 164 71.98 -25.68 -56.33
N GLY A 165 71.17 -26.51 -55.66
CA GLY A 165 71.57 -27.86 -55.22
C GLY A 165 72.00 -28.74 -56.38
N ASP A 166 71.18 -28.84 -57.43
CA ASP A 166 71.51 -29.62 -58.64
C ASP A 166 72.84 -29.16 -59.30
N SER A 167 73.13 -27.85 -59.22
CA SER A 167 74.37 -27.27 -59.76
C SER A 167 75.58 -27.61 -58.89
N ILE A 168 75.42 -27.65 -57.56
CA ILE A 168 76.48 -28.04 -56.63
C ILE A 168 76.82 -29.52 -56.77
N GLU A 169 75.82 -30.39 -56.92
CA GLU A 169 76.01 -31.82 -57.21
C GLU A 169 76.84 -32.01 -58.50
N SER A 170 76.55 -31.23 -59.54
CA SER A 170 77.33 -31.24 -60.79
C SER A 170 78.80 -30.79 -60.60
N VAL A 171 79.07 -29.89 -59.65
CA VAL A 171 80.44 -29.45 -59.32
C VAL A 171 81.17 -30.53 -58.51
N GLU A 172 80.48 -31.21 -57.59
CA GLU A 172 81.02 -32.34 -56.84
C GLU A 172 81.48 -33.46 -57.79
N ASP A 173 80.63 -33.85 -58.75
CA ASP A 173 80.95 -34.82 -59.81
C ASP A 173 82.20 -34.42 -60.63
N ALA A 174 82.32 -33.14 -60.97
CA ALA A 174 83.48 -32.62 -61.71
C ALA A 174 84.78 -32.68 -60.89
N LEU A 175 84.70 -32.43 -59.58
CA LEU A 175 85.85 -32.53 -58.68
C LEU A 175 86.26 -33.97 -58.42
N GLU A 176 85.32 -34.91 -58.30
CA GLU A 176 85.64 -36.34 -58.19
C GLU A 176 86.44 -36.81 -59.41
N ASN A 177 85.98 -36.43 -60.61
CA ASN A 177 86.70 -36.70 -61.85
C ASN A 177 88.09 -36.04 -61.88
N THR A 178 88.21 -34.80 -61.39
CA THR A 178 89.49 -34.07 -61.31
C THR A 178 90.46 -34.76 -60.35
N ASN A 179 89.98 -35.22 -59.18
CA ASN A 179 90.77 -35.99 -58.22
C ASN A 179 91.30 -37.29 -58.83
N LYS A 180 90.48 -37.98 -59.63
CA LYS A 180 90.89 -39.21 -60.33
C LYS A 180 92.00 -38.95 -61.35
N LEU A 181 91.89 -37.87 -62.12
CA LEU A 181 92.92 -37.46 -63.07
C LEU A 181 94.22 -37.07 -62.35
N LEU A 182 94.12 -36.33 -61.24
CA LEU A 182 95.27 -35.94 -60.43
C LEU A 182 96.02 -37.15 -59.86
N GLY A 183 95.29 -38.17 -59.41
CA GLY A 183 95.88 -39.46 -59.01
C GLY A 183 96.73 -40.08 -60.12
N GLY A 184 96.22 -40.08 -61.36
CA GLY A 184 96.96 -40.55 -62.53
C GLY A 184 98.21 -39.71 -62.85
N ILE A 185 98.19 -38.39 -62.63
CA ILE A 185 99.37 -37.53 -62.82
C ILE A 185 100.44 -37.86 -61.79
N ILE A 186 100.06 -38.10 -60.54
CA ILE A 186 101.00 -38.48 -59.47
C ILE A 186 101.64 -39.82 -59.81
N ASP A 187 100.85 -40.82 -60.22
CA ASP A 187 101.37 -42.12 -60.66
C ASP A 187 102.39 -42.00 -61.81
N ILE A 188 102.13 -41.11 -62.78
CA ILE A 188 103.06 -40.84 -63.90
C ILE A 188 104.32 -40.11 -63.40
N THR A 189 104.16 -39.14 -62.51
CA THR A 189 105.26 -38.35 -61.95
C THR A 189 106.20 -39.24 -61.14
N ASP A 190 105.67 -40.15 -60.31
CA ASP A 190 106.47 -41.16 -59.59
C ASP A 190 107.27 -42.06 -60.54
N GLN A 191 106.66 -42.47 -61.66
CA GLN A 191 107.35 -43.25 -62.70
C GLN A 191 108.46 -42.44 -63.37
N ILE A 192 108.22 -41.17 -63.68
CA ILE A 192 109.23 -40.27 -64.28
C ILE A 192 110.39 -40.06 -63.31
N ASN A 193 110.12 -39.82 -62.02
CA ASN A 193 111.13 -39.68 -60.98
C ASN A 193 112.00 -40.96 -60.86
N LEU A 194 111.38 -42.14 -60.86
CA LEU A 194 112.09 -43.42 -60.85
C LEU A 194 112.93 -43.64 -62.11
N LEU A 195 112.41 -43.29 -63.29
CA LEU A 195 113.15 -43.34 -64.56
C LEU A 195 114.35 -42.38 -64.55
N ALA A 196 114.17 -41.16 -64.04
CA ALA A 196 115.22 -40.15 -63.91
C ALA A 196 116.30 -40.56 -62.89
N LEU A 197 115.89 -41.19 -61.79
CA LEU A 197 116.80 -41.76 -60.79
C LEU A 197 117.64 -42.90 -61.41
N ASN A 198 117.00 -43.83 -62.11
CA ASN A 198 117.69 -44.91 -62.82
C ASN A 198 118.64 -44.38 -63.90
N ALA A 199 118.22 -43.36 -64.66
CA ALA A 199 119.06 -42.70 -65.65
C ALA A 199 120.27 -41.97 -65.03
N SER A 200 120.09 -41.31 -63.87
CA SER A 200 121.18 -40.66 -63.13
C SER A 200 122.21 -41.70 -62.62
N ILE A 201 121.74 -42.87 -62.16
CA ILE A 201 122.60 -43.98 -61.75
C ILE A 201 123.42 -44.50 -62.94
N GLU A 202 122.79 -44.72 -64.09
CA GLU A 202 123.46 -45.24 -65.28
C GLU A 202 124.43 -44.22 -65.90
N ALA A 203 124.10 -42.92 -65.83
CA ALA A 203 124.99 -41.83 -66.22
C ALA A 203 126.22 -41.71 -65.30
N ALA A 204 126.07 -41.94 -63.99
CA ALA A 204 127.20 -42.03 -63.05
C ALA A 204 128.08 -43.26 -63.32
N ARG A 205 127.48 -44.37 -63.78
CA ARG A 205 128.17 -45.62 -64.17
C ARG A 205 129.04 -45.47 -65.43
N ALA A 206 128.64 -44.63 -66.38
CA ALA A 206 129.34 -44.38 -67.64
C ALA A 206 130.57 -43.44 -67.53
N GLY A 207 130.88 -42.91 -66.34
CA GLY A 207 132.07 -42.08 -66.09
C GLY A 207 132.08 -40.78 -66.92
N ASP A 208 133.21 -40.43 -67.54
CA ASP A 208 133.37 -39.17 -68.28
C ASP A 208 132.45 -39.04 -69.51
N ALA A 209 132.01 -40.15 -70.10
CA ALA A 209 131.06 -40.17 -71.23
C ALA A 209 129.61 -39.88 -70.80
N GLY A 210 129.27 -40.06 -69.52
CA GLY A 210 127.91 -39.92 -68.98
C GLY A 210 127.56 -38.54 -68.42
N ARG A 211 128.52 -37.60 -68.33
CA ARG A 211 128.31 -36.29 -67.67
C ARG A 211 127.14 -35.49 -68.24
N GLY A 212 127.00 -35.43 -69.58
CA GLY A 212 125.89 -34.73 -70.23
C GLY A 212 124.53 -35.38 -69.96
N PHE A 213 124.49 -36.72 -69.89
CA PHE A 213 123.28 -37.48 -69.56
C PHE A 213 122.87 -37.32 -68.09
N ASN A 214 123.84 -37.23 -67.17
CA ASN A 214 123.56 -37.04 -65.74
C ASN A 214 122.92 -35.68 -65.45
N VAL A 215 123.31 -34.62 -66.19
CA VAL A 215 122.68 -33.30 -66.09
C VAL A 215 121.21 -33.37 -66.53
N VAL A 216 120.92 -34.05 -67.65
CA VAL A 216 119.54 -34.22 -68.14
C VAL A 216 118.71 -35.06 -67.17
N ALA A 217 119.26 -36.13 -66.61
CA ALA A 217 118.56 -36.97 -65.63
C ALA A 217 118.28 -36.21 -64.31
N GLY A 218 119.21 -35.36 -63.87
CA GLY A 218 119.00 -34.45 -62.74
C GLY A 218 117.92 -33.40 -63.02
N GLU A 219 117.87 -32.86 -64.23
CA GLU A 219 116.84 -31.91 -64.67
C GLU A 219 115.45 -32.56 -64.73
N ILE A 220 115.32 -33.77 -65.28
CA ILE A 220 114.06 -34.53 -65.31
C ILE A 220 113.60 -34.87 -63.89
N LYS A 221 114.54 -35.23 -63.00
CA LYS A 221 114.24 -35.48 -61.59
C LYS A 221 113.71 -34.23 -60.91
N SER A 222 114.39 -33.08 -61.08
CA SER A 222 113.95 -31.79 -60.53
C SER A 222 112.57 -31.39 -61.05
N LEU A 223 112.29 -31.57 -62.34
CA LEU A 223 110.98 -31.28 -62.94
C LEU A 223 109.89 -32.22 -62.42
N SER A 224 110.23 -33.47 -62.13
CA SER A 224 109.32 -34.43 -61.52
C SER A 224 108.99 -34.06 -60.07
N GLU A 225 109.99 -33.68 -59.27
CA GLU A 225 109.80 -33.19 -57.89
C GLU A 225 108.95 -31.89 -57.88
N GLU A 226 109.17 -30.98 -58.84
CA GLU A 226 108.34 -29.77 -59.02
C GLU A 226 106.89 -30.11 -59.43
N THR A 227 106.69 -31.10 -60.28
CA THR A 227 105.36 -31.59 -60.67
C THR A 227 104.64 -32.25 -59.49
N GLU A 228 105.36 -33.02 -58.67
CA GLU A 228 104.83 -33.62 -57.43
C GLU A 228 104.38 -32.53 -56.45
N GLN A 229 105.17 -31.46 -56.28
CA GLN A 229 104.78 -30.32 -55.46
C GLN A 229 103.51 -29.64 -56.00
N LEU A 230 103.45 -29.32 -57.30
CA LEU A 230 102.28 -28.68 -57.91
C LEU A 230 101.02 -29.53 -57.79
N THR A 231 101.13 -30.85 -57.96
CA THR A 231 99.98 -31.76 -57.78
C THR A 231 99.53 -31.84 -56.32
N SER A 232 100.43 -31.71 -55.35
CA SER A 232 100.08 -31.60 -53.93
C SER A 232 99.30 -30.31 -53.63
N GLU A 233 99.74 -29.17 -54.17
CA GLU A 233 99.02 -27.88 -54.03
C GLU A 233 97.62 -27.94 -54.66
N ILE A 234 97.48 -28.58 -55.84
CA ILE A 234 96.16 -28.81 -56.47
C ILE A 234 95.27 -29.71 -55.61
N ARG A 235 95.82 -30.77 -55.01
CA ARG A 235 95.07 -31.65 -54.11
C ARG A 235 94.54 -30.90 -52.89
N GLU A 236 95.35 -30.02 -52.30
CA GLU A 236 94.92 -29.17 -51.18
C GLU A 236 93.80 -28.22 -51.62
N ALA A 237 93.91 -27.59 -52.79
CA ALA A 237 92.86 -26.74 -53.34
C ALA A 237 91.54 -27.51 -53.56
N ILE A 238 91.58 -28.73 -54.10
CA ILE A 238 90.38 -29.58 -54.27
C ILE A 238 89.76 -29.94 -52.92
N ASN A 239 90.57 -30.30 -51.92
CA ASN A 239 90.07 -30.59 -50.57
C ASN A 239 89.35 -29.39 -49.97
N ASN A 240 89.89 -28.18 -50.16
CA ASN A 240 89.23 -26.95 -49.71
C ASN A 240 87.90 -26.72 -50.45
N ILE A 241 87.84 -26.94 -51.78
CA ILE A 241 86.58 -26.83 -52.53
C ILE A 241 85.55 -27.87 -52.06
N ASN A 242 85.97 -29.11 -51.77
CA ASN A 242 85.09 -30.15 -51.22
C ASN A 242 84.50 -29.76 -49.86
N LEU A 243 85.27 -29.07 -49.00
CA LEU A 243 84.75 -28.54 -47.74
C LEU A 243 83.71 -27.43 -48.00
N GLU A 244 83.96 -26.54 -48.95
CA GLU A 244 83.00 -25.48 -49.32
C GLU A 244 81.71 -26.03 -49.96
N ILE A 245 81.78 -27.13 -50.73
CA ILE A 245 80.59 -27.84 -51.26
C ILE A 245 79.73 -28.34 -50.12
N LYS A 246 80.32 -29.08 -49.16
CA LYS A 246 79.57 -29.59 -47.99
C LYS A 246 78.93 -28.48 -47.18
N ASN A 247 79.63 -27.35 -47.01
CA ASN A 247 79.06 -26.17 -46.36
C ASN A 247 77.88 -25.61 -47.16
N THR A 248 77.99 -25.58 -48.49
CA THR A 248 76.93 -25.09 -49.39
C THR A 248 75.70 -26.01 -49.38
N ASP A 249 75.89 -27.33 -49.38
CA ASP A 249 74.79 -28.31 -49.26
C ASP A 249 74.01 -28.10 -47.96
N GLN A 250 74.73 -27.92 -46.85
CA GLN A 250 74.10 -27.63 -45.56
C GLN A 250 73.30 -26.32 -45.59
N ILE A 251 73.78 -25.28 -46.30
CA ILE A 251 73.04 -24.02 -46.47
C ILE A 251 71.77 -24.25 -47.31
N ILE A 252 71.83 -25.09 -48.33
CA ILE A 252 70.69 -25.41 -49.20
C ILE A 252 69.63 -26.20 -48.42
N GLU A 253 70.03 -27.21 -47.65
CA GLU A 253 69.14 -27.99 -46.78
C GLU A 253 68.43 -27.08 -45.77
N ASN A 254 69.19 -26.26 -45.04
CA ASN A 254 68.62 -25.27 -44.11
C ASN A 254 67.70 -24.26 -44.81
N GLY A 255 68.01 -23.89 -46.06
CA GLY A 255 67.21 -22.98 -46.87
C GLY A 255 65.85 -23.59 -47.24
N LEU A 256 65.83 -24.86 -47.63
CA LEU A 256 64.60 -25.60 -47.94
C LEU A 256 63.74 -25.80 -46.69
N ASP A 257 64.33 -26.20 -45.56
CA ASP A 257 63.64 -26.32 -44.27
C ASP A 257 63.02 -24.99 -43.83
N SER A 258 63.75 -23.88 -44.02
CA SER A 258 63.25 -22.55 -43.70
C SER A 258 62.06 -22.16 -44.58
N ILE A 259 62.04 -22.55 -45.85
CA ILE A 259 60.91 -22.28 -46.75
C ILE A 259 59.68 -23.08 -46.35
N GLU A 260 59.84 -24.37 -46.01
CA GLU A 260 58.74 -25.20 -45.51
C GLU A 260 58.12 -24.60 -44.24
N GLY A 261 58.95 -24.12 -43.32
CA GLY A 261 58.48 -23.42 -42.12
C GLY A 261 57.68 -22.13 -42.41
N VAL A 262 58.06 -21.37 -43.45
CA VAL A 262 57.32 -20.17 -43.85
C VAL A 262 56.00 -20.53 -44.56
N GLU A 263 55.96 -21.59 -45.36
CA GLU A 263 54.73 -22.10 -45.98
C GLU A 263 53.69 -22.51 -44.93
N GLU A 264 54.14 -23.20 -43.86
CA GLU A 264 53.26 -23.56 -42.74
C GLU A 264 52.68 -22.31 -42.04
N LEU A 265 53.51 -21.27 -41.82
CA LEU A 265 53.06 -20.00 -41.23
C LEU A 265 52.09 -19.24 -42.15
N ALA A 266 52.29 -19.29 -43.46
CA ALA A 266 51.39 -18.70 -44.45
C ALA A 266 50.01 -19.39 -44.40
N SER A 267 49.98 -20.72 -44.35
CA SER A 267 48.75 -21.51 -44.20
C SER A 267 48.00 -21.14 -42.92
N LYS A 268 48.69 -21.11 -41.76
CA LYS A 268 48.11 -20.69 -40.47
C LYS A 268 47.57 -19.25 -40.50
N SER A 269 48.20 -18.36 -41.28
CA SER A 269 47.75 -16.98 -41.44
C SER A 269 46.44 -16.90 -42.23
N ILE A 270 46.30 -17.68 -43.30
CA ILE A 270 45.05 -17.78 -44.09
C ILE A 270 43.89 -18.27 -43.21
N ASP A 271 44.11 -19.32 -42.41
CA ASP A 271 43.11 -19.84 -41.49
C ASP A 271 42.67 -18.78 -40.46
N SER A 272 43.63 -18.02 -39.93
CA SER A 272 43.37 -16.93 -38.98
C SER A 272 42.52 -15.81 -39.61
N PHE A 273 42.78 -15.44 -40.86
CA PHE A 273 41.97 -14.45 -41.59
C PHE A 273 40.56 -14.96 -41.89
N ASN A 274 40.39 -16.25 -42.22
CA ASN A 274 39.07 -16.85 -42.41
C ASN A 274 38.25 -16.81 -41.12
N LEU A 275 38.86 -17.12 -39.96
CA LEU A 275 38.22 -16.99 -38.66
C LEU A 275 37.84 -15.53 -38.36
N MET A 276 38.73 -14.58 -38.68
CA MET A 276 38.47 -13.16 -38.50
C MET A 276 37.28 -12.68 -39.35
N ASN A 277 37.19 -13.10 -40.62
CA ASN A 277 36.06 -12.77 -41.49
C ASN A 277 34.74 -13.32 -40.95
N ASN A 278 34.72 -14.55 -40.44
CA ASN A 278 33.54 -15.12 -39.78
C ASN A 278 33.12 -14.32 -38.54
N ASN A 279 34.08 -13.89 -37.72
CA ASN A 279 33.80 -13.05 -36.56
C ASN A 279 33.27 -11.66 -36.96
N LEU A 280 33.80 -11.05 -38.02
CA LEU A 280 33.30 -9.78 -38.54
C LEU A 280 31.87 -9.89 -39.08
N HIS A 281 31.52 -10.99 -39.75
CA HIS A 281 30.15 -11.27 -40.13
C HIS A 281 29.21 -11.37 -38.92
N ASN A 282 29.66 -12.00 -37.83
CA ASN A 282 28.89 -12.06 -36.58
C ASN A 282 28.69 -10.67 -35.96
N VAL A 283 29.73 -9.81 -36.01
CA VAL A 283 29.63 -8.41 -35.54
C VAL A 283 28.59 -7.63 -36.35
N ILE A 284 28.62 -7.72 -37.68
CA ILE A 284 27.64 -7.05 -38.55
C ILE A 284 26.22 -7.52 -38.27
N ASN A 285 26.02 -8.83 -38.09
CA ASN A 285 24.71 -9.38 -37.73
C ASN A 285 24.23 -8.87 -36.37
N SER A 286 25.12 -8.71 -35.39
CA SER A 286 24.81 -8.13 -34.09
C SER A 286 24.45 -6.65 -34.18
N ILE A 287 25.14 -5.88 -35.03
CA ILE A 287 24.81 -4.47 -35.30
C ILE A 287 23.38 -4.34 -35.87
N SER A 288 23.02 -5.19 -36.84
CA SER A 288 21.65 -5.19 -37.40
C SER A 288 20.59 -5.45 -36.32
N LYS A 289 20.78 -6.46 -35.46
CA LYS A 289 19.85 -6.76 -34.36
C LYS A 289 19.75 -5.63 -33.35
N LEU A 290 20.87 -4.96 -33.08
CA LEU A 290 20.90 -3.81 -32.17
C LEU A 290 20.18 -2.60 -32.78
N SER A 291 20.26 -2.42 -34.09
CA SER A 291 19.49 -1.40 -34.83
C SER A 291 17.99 -1.63 -34.69
N ASP A 292 17.52 -2.86 -34.94
CA ASP A 292 16.09 -3.22 -34.79
C ASP A 292 15.59 -2.99 -33.35
N SER A 293 16.44 -3.30 -32.37
CA SER A 293 16.14 -3.10 -30.95
C SER A 293 16.05 -1.61 -30.60
N THR A 294 16.95 -0.79 -31.14
CA THR A 294 16.98 0.66 -30.93
C THR A 294 15.77 1.34 -31.57
N GLU A 295 15.34 0.89 -32.76
CA GLU A 295 14.12 1.37 -33.42
C GLU A 295 12.87 1.03 -32.59
N SER A 296 12.80 -0.20 -32.07
CA SER A 296 11.71 -0.63 -31.20
C SER A 296 11.68 0.17 -29.89
N GLN A 297 12.85 0.47 -29.31
CA GLN A 297 12.98 1.31 -28.12
C GLN A 297 12.52 2.76 -28.37
N ALA A 298 12.84 3.33 -29.53
CA ALA A 298 12.37 4.65 -29.92
C ALA A 298 10.83 4.71 -29.99
N SER A 299 10.20 3.71 -30.63
CA SER A 299 8.74 3.62 -30.71
C SER A 299 8.09 3.44 -29.33
N ALA A 300 8.68 2.61 -28.46
CA ALA A 300 8.21 2.45 -27.08
C ALA A 300 8.31 3.76 -26.27
N THR A 301 9.36 4.55 -26.51
CA THR A 301 9.57 5.85 -25.86
C THR A 301 8.50 6.87 -26.30
N GLU A 302 8.14 6.90 -27.58
CA GLU A 302 7.03 7.74 -28.09
C GLU A 302 5.68 7.34 -27.48
N GLN A 303 5.38 6.05 -27.40
CA GLN A 303 4.15 5.56 -26.76
C GLN A 303 4.10 5.92 -25.27
N THR A 304 5.23 5.80 -24.58
CA THR A 304 5.33 6.17 -23.15
C THR A 304 5.12 7.67 -22.98
N THR A 305 5.63 8.49 -23.89
CA THR A 305 5.39 9.95 -23.90
C THR A 305 3.90 10.27 -23.97
N GLN A 306 3.18 9.65 -24.90
CA GLN A 306 1.72 9.85 -25.05
C GLN A 306 0.94 9.38 -23.80
N ALA A 307 1.39 8.28 -23.18
CA ALA A 307 0.78 7.79 -21.95
C ALA A 307 0.96 8.78 -20.79
N VAL A 308 2.15 9.37 -20.65
CA VAL A 308 2.43 10.39 -19.62
C VAL A 308 1.64 11.68 -19.86
N GLU A 309 1.50 12.13 -21.11
CA GLU A 309 0.65 13.28 -21.45
C GLU A 309 -0.82 13.02 -21.07
N SER A 310 -1.33 11.83 -21.40
CA SER A 310 -2.71 11.43 -21.05
C SER A 310 -2.91 11.35 -19.53
N MET A 311 -1.91 10.82 -18.82
CA MET A 311 -1.91 10.73 -17.36
C MET A 311 -1.94 12.12 -16.71
N THR A 312 -1.17 13.07 -17.25
CA THR A 312 -1.14 14.46 -16.78
C THR A 312 -2.51 15.13 -16.94
N GLN A 313 -3.20 14.89 -18.06
CA GLN A 313 -4.58 15.39 -18.25
C GLN A 313 -5.55 14.78 -17.24
N GLU A 314 -5.42 13.49 -16.93
CA GLU A 314 -6.26 12.83 -15.94
C GLU A 314 -6.04 13.40 -14.53
N PHE A 315 -4.81 13.76 -14.17
CA PHE A 315 -4.52 14.43 -12.90
C PHE A 315 -5.21 15.79 -12.79
N ILE A 316 -5.22 16.58 -13.87
CA ILE A 316 -5.96 17.85 -13.92
C ILE A 316 -7.46 17.60 -13.69
N ASN A 317 -8.05 16.64 -14.40
CA ASN A 317 -9.47 16.28 -14.25
C ASN A 317 -9.81 15.84 -12.83
N ILE A 318 -8.96 15.01 -12.20
CA ILE A 318 -9.17 14.57 -10.81
C ILE A 318 -9.08 15.76 -9.85
N SER A 319 -8.11 16.65 -10.03
CA SER A 319 -7.98 17.86 -9.21
C SER A 319 -9.21 18.77 -9.32
N GLU A 320 -9.78 18.92 -10.52
CA GLU A 320 -11.02 19.66 -10.72
C GLU A 320 -12.20 18.99 -10.01
N ASN A 321 -12.33 17.67 -10.14
CA ASN A 321 -13.38 16.90 -9.45
C ASN A 321 -13.27 17.00 -7.93
N VAL A 322 -12.06 16.94 -7.36
CA VAL A 322 -11.83 17.13 -5.92
C VAL A 322 -12.32 18.50 -5.46
N SER A 323 -11.99 19.55 -6.20
CA SER A 323 -12.43 20.93 -5.93
C SER A 323 -13.95 21.09 -6.04
N GLU A 324 -14.59 20.44 -7.02
CA GLU A 324 -16.05 20.43 -7.15
C GLU A 324 -16.72 19.71 -5.98
N VAL A 325 -16.20 18.57 -5.56
CA VAL A 325 -16.76 17.83 -4.41
C VAL A 325 -16.64 18.63 -3.11
N ASP A 326 -15.51 19.32 -2.87
CA ASP A 326 -15.36 20.21 -1.72
C ASP A 326 -16.45 21.31 -1.68
N LYS A 327 -16.75 21.93 -2.84
CA LYS A 327 -17.85 22.91 -2.96
C LYS A 327 -19.21 22.27 -2.65
N ASN A 328 -19.46 21.06 -3.16
CA ASN A 328 -20.71 20.34 -2.91
C ASN A 328 -20.88 19.97 -1.43
N ILE A 329 -19.81 19.56 -0.74
CA ILE A 329 -19.83 19.28 0.70
C ILE A 329 -20.13 20.56 1.49
N LYS A 330 -19.51 21.69 1.15
CA LYS A 330 -19.79 22.99 1.79
C LYS A 330 -21.26 23.40 1.61
N ASN A 331 -21.82 23.24 0.41
CA ASN A 331 -23.23 23.50 0.17
C ASN A 331 -24.14 22.55 0.95
N GLN A 332 -23.80 21.26 1.02
CA GLN A 332 -24.55 20.26 1.78
C GLN A 332 -24.57 20.57 3.28
N LYS A 333 -23.47 21.10 3.84
CA LYS A 333 -23.42 21.56 5.24
C LYS A 333 -24.38 22.72 5.50
N ASN A 334 -24.38 23.74 4.63
CA ASN A 334 -25.31 24.88 4.73
C ASN A 334 -26.79 24.42 4.64
N ASN A 335 -27.08 23.49 3.74
CA ASN A 335 -28.43 22.90 3.63
C ASN A 335 -28.82 22.14 4.89
N SER A 336 -27.88 21.39 5.47
CA SER A 336 -28.09 20.64 6.71
C SER A 336 -28.36 21.55 7.92
N GLU A 337 -27.63 22.66 8.03
CA GLU A 337 -27.90 23.69 9.06
C GLU A 337 -29.31 24.28 8.91
N THR A 338 -29.74 24.55 7.68
CA THR A 338 -31.10 25.04 7.38
C THR A 338 -32.16 24.01 7.77
N LEU A 339 -31.96 22.73 7.43
CA LEU A 339 -32.88 21.65 7.80
C LEU A 339 -32.97 21.42 9.31
N ILE A 340 -31.86 21.52 10.04
CA ILE A 340 -31.87 21.46 11.51
C ILE A 340 -32.73 22.60 12.06
N ASN A 341 -32.59 23.81 11.53
CA ASN A 341 -33.40 24.95 11.95
C ASN A 341 -34.91 24.72 11.70
N TYR A 342 -35.28 24.16 10.55
CA TYR A 342 -36.67 23.80 10.28
C TYR A 342 -37.19 22.72 11.23
N SER A 343 -36.40 21.69 11.52
CA SER A 343 -36.77 20.64 12.47
C SER A 343 -36.93 21.18 13.89
N ASN A 344 -36.07 22.11 14.33
CA ASN A 344 -36.19 22.78 15.63
C ASN A 344 -37.47 23.62 15.71
N ASN A 345 -37.84 24.32 14.63
CA ASN A 345 -39.09 25.06 14.56
C ASN A 345 -40.31 24.12 14.64
N LEU A 346 -40.27 22.96 13.97
CA LEU A 346 -41.30 21.93 14.07
C LEU A 346 -41.42 21.37 15.49
N ASN A 347 -40.30 21.09 16.16
CA ASN A 347 -40.27 20.70 17.57
C ASN A 347 -40.92 21.78 18.46
N THR A 348 -40.64 23.05 18.21
CA THR A 348 -41.26 24.17 18.97
C THR A 348 -42.78 24.22 18.76
N ILE A 349 -43.24 24.04 17.52
CA ILE A 349 -44.69 23.98 17.22
C ILE A 349 -45.33 22.77 17.90
N ALA A 350 -44.68 21.60 17.83
CA ALA A 350 -45.14 20.39 18.49
C ALA A 350 -45.23 20.59 20.01
N TYR A 351 -44.23 21.24 20.61
CA TYR A 351 -44.23 21.60 22.02
C TYR A 351 -45.43 22.48 22.41
N GLU A 352 -45.71 23.56 21.66
CA GLU A 352 -46.85 24.43 21.96
C GLU A 352 -48.19 23.71 21.78
N LEU A 353 -48.32 22.87 20.75
CA LEU A 353 -49.50 22.02 20.56
C LEU A 353 -49.68 21.03 21.72
N HIS A 354 -48.59 20.42 22.17
CA HIS A 354 -48.57 19.49 23.30
C HIS A 354 -49.07 20.18 24.56
N LYS A 355 -48.50 21.35 24.87
CA LYS A 355 -48.87 22.18 26.03
C LYS A 355 -50.36 22.52 26.06
N ILE A 356 -50.93 23.02 24.96
CA ILE A 356 -52.36 23.36 24.87
C ILE A 356 -53.23 22.10 25.03
N SER A 357 -52.76 20.96 24.51
CA SER A 357 -53.51 19.70 24.55
C SER A 357 -53.58 19.11 25.96
N VAL A 358 -52.51 19.27 26.76
CA VAL A 358 -52.44 18.74 28.12
C VAL A 358 -53.49 19.39 29.04
N GLU A 359 -53.78 20.69 28.87
CA GLU A 359 -54.78 21.41 29.68
C GLU A 359 -56.19 20.82 29.59
N ASN A 360 -56.51 20.12 28.50
CA ASN A 360 -57.83 19.55 28.23
C ASN A 360 -57.77 18.03 28.01
N LYS A 361 -56.70 17.36 28.47
CA LYS A 361 -56.54 15.91 28.30
C LYS A 361 -57.66 15.13 29.00
N SER A 362 -57.96 13.93 28.50
CA SER A 362 -58.90 13.02 29.16
C SER A 362 -58.35 12.53 30.51
N ASP A 363 -59.21 12.29 31.51
CA ASP A 363 -58.84 11.71 32.81
C ASP A 363 -58.32 10.25 32.68
N GLU A 364 -58.65 9.61 31.57
CA GLU A 364 -58.14 8.30 31.17
C GLU A 364 -56.74 8.38 30.55
N MET A 365 -56.21 9.59 30.27
CA MET A 365 -54.96 9.76 29.53
C MET A 365 -53.75 9.97 30.44
N LEU A 366 -52.75 9.11 30.25
CA LEU A 366 -51.42 9.22 30.85
C LEU A 366 -50.40 9.62 29.81
N ILE A 367 -49.63 10.66 30.10
CA ILE A 367 -48.58 11.14 29.21
C ILE A 367 -47.23 10.71 29.78
N PHE A 368 -46.53 9.88 29.01
CA PHE A 368 -45.19 9.44 29.24
C PHE A 368 -44.21 10.33 28.48
N GLY A 369 -43.07 10.66 29.08
CA GLY A 369 -41.94 11.27 28.38
C GLY A 369 -40.72 10.35 28.40
N VAL A 370 -39.95 10.29 27.33
CA VAL A 370 -38.76 9.43 27.22
C VAL A 370 -37.58 10.23 26.72
N ASN A 371 -36.40 10.05 27.34
CA ASN A 371 -35.17 10.67 26.87
C ASN A 371 -34.66 10.05 25.55
N PRO A 372 -34.01 10.84 24.67
CA PRO A 372 -33.51 10.36 23.38
C PRO A 372 -32.11 9.72 23.54
N PHE A 373 -32.06 8.44 23.94
CA PHE A 373 -30.80 7.70 24.07
C PHE A 373 -30.38 6.94 22.80
N THR A 374 -31.26 6.89 21.80
CA THR A 374 -31.05 6.25 20.50
C THR A 374 -31.97 6.92 19.47
N LYS A 375 -31.99 6.44 18.21
CA LYS A 375 -32.90 6.94 17.18
C LYS A 375 -34.35 6.91 17.67
N PRO A 376 -35.15 7.95 17.44
CA PRO A 376 -36.56 7.98 17.85
C PRO A 376 -37.32 6.73 17.40
N GLU A 377 -37.14 6.28 16.14
CA GLU A 377 -37.68 5.03 15.58
C GLU A 377 -37.48 3.82 16.49
N LYS A 378 -36.26 3.66 17.02
CA LYS A 378 -35.92 2.56 17.92
C LYS A 378 -36.62 2.69 19.28
N ILE A 379 -36.82 3.90 19.77
CA ILE A 379 -37.56 4.17 21.01
C ILE A 379 -39.04 3.85 20.80
N GLU A 380 -39.61 4.27 19.67
CA GLU A 380 -40.99 3.95 19.29
C GLU A 380 -41.22 2.44 19.21
N GLU A 381 -40.35 1.69 18.54
CA GLU A 381 -40.45 0.23 18.44
C GLU A 381 -40.39 -0.49 19.79
N LEU A 382 -39.51 -0.04 20.69
CA LEU A 382 -39.19 -0.79 21.92
C LEU A 382 -40.04 -0.41 23.13
N TYR A 383 -40.41 0.87 23.27
CA TYR A 383 -40.97 1.40 24.54
C TYR A 383 -42.48 1.62 24.42
N ILE A 384 -42.95 2.17 23.30
CA ILE A 384 -44.35 2.56 23.12
C ILE A 384 -45.31 1.35 23.22
N PRO A 385 -45.04 0.16 22.62
CA PRO A 385 -45.91 -1.00 22.77
C PRO A 385 -46.08 -1.47 24.22
N ILE A 386 -45.01 -1.43 25.01
CA ILE A 386 -45.02 -1.80 26.43
C ILE A 386 -45.90 -0.85 27.22
N ILE A 387 -45.64 0.47 27.08
CA ILE A 387 -46.36 1.52 27.78
C ILE A 387 -47.87 1.46 27.44
N ASN A 388 -48.20 1.34 26.15
CA ASN A 388 -49.58 1.31 25.68
C ASN A 388 -50.35 0.09 26.20
N LYS A 389 -49.81 -1.12 26.08
CA LYS A 389 -50.51 -2.33 26.52
C LYS A 389 -50.73 -2.34 28.04
N LEU A 390 -49.74 -1.92 28.83
CA LEU A 390 -49.87 -1.88 30.28
C LEU A 390 -50.92 -0.85 30.73
N CYS A 391 -50.94 0.33 30.11
CA CYS A 391 -51.96 1.33 30.45
C CYS A 391 -53.36 0.87 30.05
N GLN A 392 -53.53 0.18 28.92
CA GLN A 392 -54.83 -0.38 28.51
C GLN A 392 -55.41 -1.36 29.54
N LYS A 393 -54.56 -2.14 30.22
CA LYS A 393 -54.98 -3.11 31.27
C LYS A 393 -55.57 -2.44 32.52
N ILE A 394 -55.28 -1.16 32.74
CA ILE A 394 -55.85 -0.36 33.83
C ILE A 394 -56.87 0.68 33.32
N ASN A 395 -57.45 0.46 32.13
CA ASN A 395 -58.40 1.37 31.48
C ASN A 395 -57.85 2.79 31.30
N LYS A 396 -56.54 2.92 31.10
CA LYS A 396 -55.87 4.17 30.76
C LYS A 396 -55.34 4.11 29.32
N ASN A 397 -55.26 5.27 28.69
CA ASN A 397 -54.64 5.45 27.38
C ASN A 397 -53.31 6.16 27.57
N ALA A 398 -52.23 5.55 27.10
CA ALA A 398 -50.92 6.19 27.13
C ALA A 398 -50.64 7.01 25.87
N LYS A 399 -49.90 8.10 26.07
CA LYS A 399 -49.26 8.89 25.02
C LYS A 399 -47.81 9.05 25.38
N THR A 400 -46.90 8.93 24.42
CA THR A 400 -45.46 8.95 24.70
C THR A 400 -44.82 10.07 23.91
N VAL A 401 -44.23 11.03 24.60
CA VAL A 401 -43.42 12.10 23.98
C VAL A 401 -41.96 11.70 24.07
N ILE A 402 -41.27 11.72 22.95
CA ILE A 402 -39.81 11.59 22.93
C ILE A 402 -39.29 13.02 22.91
N VAL A 403 -38.64 13.43 23.99
CA VAL A 403 -38.10 14.79 24.09
C VAL A 403 -36.84 14.92 23.24
N SER A 404 -36.53 16.15 22.85
CA SER A 404 -35.42 16.52 21.98
C SER A 404 -34.06 16.30 22.65
N ASP A 405 -34.00 16.50 23.97
CA ASP A 405 -32.79 16.34 24.77
C ASP A 405 -33.06 15.87 26.21
N TYR A 406 -31.98 15.66 26.96
CA TYR A 406 -32.06 15.16 28.34
C TYR A 406 -32.63 16.17 29.34
N GLU A 407 -32.54 17.48 29.07
CA GLU A 407 -33.02 18.55 29.94
C GLU A 407 -34.51 18.81 29.74
N GLU A 408 -34.99 18.66 28.52
CA GLU A 408 -36.37 18.91 28.14
C GLU A 408 -37.34 17.96 28.88
N LEU A 409 -36.96 16.70 29.15
CA LEU A 409 -37.81 15.80 29.95
C LEU A 409 -38.06 16.33 31.37
N THR A 410 -37.03 16.93 31.97
CA THR A 410 -37.12 17.55 33.30
C THR A 410 -38.05 18.77 33.24
N TYR A 411 -37.90 19.58 32.20
CA TYR A 411 -38.75 20.74 31.97
C TYR A 411 -40.22 20.35 31.76
N TYR A 412 -40.50 19.27 31.02
CA TYR A 412 -41.87 18.77 30.83
C TYR A 412 -42.50 18.28 32.14
N ILE A 413 -41.76 17.59 33.01
CA ILE A 413 -42.25 17.25 34.36
C ILE A 413 -42.53 18.52 35.17
N LYS A 414 -41.59 19.46 35.19
CA LYS A 414 -41.68 20.70 35.99
C LYS A 414 -42.91 21.54 35.65
N ASN A 415 -43.35 21.51 34.39
CA ASN A 415 -44.49 22.28 33.89
C ASN A 415 -45.76 21.43 33.75
N ASN A 416 -45.81 20.23 34.37
CA ASN A 416 -46.96 19.31 34.32
C ASN A 416 -47.39 18.93 32.90
N LEU A 417 -46.45 18.91 31.95
CA LEU A 417 -46.68 18.55 30.54
C LEU A 417 -46.63 17.03 30.30
N ILE A 418 -46.01 16.28 31.20
CA ILE A 418 -46.10 14.81 31.26
C ILE A 418 -46.44 14.37 32.67
N ASP A 419 -47.03 13.18 32.79
CA ASP A 419 -47.35 12.57 34.08
C ASP A 419 -46.20 11.69 34.59
N ILE A 420 -45.56 10.96 33.67
CA ILE A 420 -44.57 9.93 33.99
C ILE A 420 -43.39 10.07 33.03
N GLY A 421 -42.16 10.12 33.54
CA GLY A 421 -40.95 10.15 32.73
C GLY A 421 -40.19 8.83 32.82
N TRP A 422 -39.67 8.36 31.68
CA TRP A 422 -38.68 7.29 31.58
C TRP A 422 -37.30 7.93 31.47
N PHE A 423 -36.59 7.94 32.60
CA PHE A 423 -35.33 8.64 32.75
C PHE A 423 -34.15 7.68 32.65
N SER A 424 -33.10 8.12 31.95
CA SER A 424 -31.78 7.58 32.22
C SER A 424 -31.37 7.91 33.67
N PRO A 425 -30.49 7.13 34.32
CA PRO A 425 -30.12 7.35 35.72
C PRO A 425 -29.63 8.76 36.02
N MET A 426 -28.88 9.37 35.10
CA MET A 426 -28.38 10.74 35.24
C MET A 426 -29.48 11.78 35.07
N ALA A 427 -30.34 11.60 34.06
CA ALA A 427 -31.46 12.49 33.83
C ALA A 427 -32.43 12.51 35.01
N TYR A 428 -32.66 11.35 35.65
CA TYR A 428 -33.46 11.25 36.86
C TYR A 428 -32.85 12.05 38.02
N VAL A 429 -31.54 11.91 38.28
CA VAL A 429 -30.88 12.66 39.37
C VAL A 429 -30.99 14.16 39.16
N LYS A 430 -30.82 14.63 37.91
CA LYS A 430 -31.01 16.05 37.56
C LYS A 430 -32.47 16.46 37.76
N ALA A 431 -33.41 15.68 37.23
CA ALA A 431 -34.84 15.95 37.38
C ALA A 431 -35.28 16.01 38.86
N LYS A 432 -34.78 15.10 39.69
CA LYS A 432 -35.06 15.04 41.13
C LYS A 432 -34.53 16.25 41.91
N LYS A 433 -33.46 16.88 41.42
CA LYS A 433 -32.90 18.11 42.01
C LYS A 433 -33.77 19.33 41.71
N GLU A 434 -34.42 19.35 40.55
CA GLU A 434 -35.15 20.50 40.02
C GLU A 434 -36.68 20.39 40.16
N THR A 435 -37.18 19.18 40.48
CA THR A 435 -38.61 18.85 40.52
C THR A 435 -38.93 17.86 41.65
N ASN A 436 -40.21 17.67 41.96
CA ASN A 436 -40.68 16.71 42.95
C ASN A 436 -40.97 15.33 42.35
N VAL A 437 -40.26 14.90 41.30
CA VAL A 437 -40.49 13.58 40.69
C VAL A 437 -40.25 12.44 41.69
N ILE A 438 -41.08 11.40 41.65
CA ILE A 438 -41.04 10.23 42.54
C ILE A 438 -40.71 8.98 41.70
N PRO A 439 -39.65 8.23 42.02
CA PRO A 439 -39.33 7.01 41.31
C PRO A 439 -40.37 5.94 41.62
N MET A 440 -40.83 5.22 40.60
CA MET A 440 -41.83 4.16 40.75
C MET A 440 -41.20 2.79 40.55
N ILE A 441 -40.60 2.59 39.39
CA ILE A 441 -40.15 1.30 38.90
C ILE A 441 -38.89 1.43 38.05
N THR A 442 -38.13 0.34 37.96
CA THR A 442 -36.97 0.20 37.09
C THR A 442 -37.21 -1.00 36.16
N PRO A 443 -37.00 -0.85 34.84
CA PRO A 443 -37.03 -1.98 33.92
C PRO A 443 -35.93 -2.99 34.25
N LEU A 444 -36.29 -4.26 34.22
CA LEU A 444 -35.36 -5.37 34.24
C LEU A 444 -34.89 -5.62 32.81
N ILE A 445 -33.66 -5.26 32.51
CA ILE A 445 -33.05 -5.61 31.22
C ILE A 445 -32.30 -6.92 31.42
N ASN A 446 -32.69 -7.96 30.67
CA ASN A 446 -32.21 -9.33 30.83
C ASN A 446 -32.28 -9.84 32.29
N GLY A 447 -33.39 -9.53 32.98
CA GLY A 447 -33.63 -9.94 34.37
C GLY A 447 -32.88 -9.14 35.43
N LYS A 448 -32.19 -8.06 35.07
CA LYS A 448 -31.38 -7.24 36.01
C LYS A 448 -31.83 -5.77 36.01
N ASP A 449 -31.93 -5.17 37.20
CA ASP A 449 -32.26 -3.76 37.43
C ASP A 449 -31.03 -2.84 37.55
N SER A 450 -29.85 -3.43 37.52
CA SER A 450 -28.56 -2.76 37.66
C SER A 450 -27.48 -3.51 36.89
N TYR A 451 -26.39 -2.82 36.61
CA TYR A 451 -25.20 -3.38 35.98
C TYR A 451 -23.94 -2.89 36.72
N ARG A 452 -22.78 -3.46 36.43
CA ARG A 452 -21.51 -3.07 37.09
C ARG A 452 -20.45 -2.79 36.04
N GLY A 453 -19.76 -1.66 36.19
CA GLY A 453 -18.52 -1.41 35.48
C GLY A 453 -17.41 -2.32 36.01
N TYR A 454 -16.52 -2.76 35.13
CA TYR A 454 -15.36 -3.60 35.41
C TYR A 454 -14.10 -2.87 35.01
N ILE A 455 -13.12 -2.79 35.92
CA ILE A 455 -11.73 -2.47 35.60
C ILE A 455 -10.98 -3.80 35.59
N PHE A 456 -10.27 -4.09 34.51
CA PHE A 456 -9.67 -5.40 34.29
C PHE A 456 -8.33 -5.31 33.57
N THR A 457 -7.56 -6.39 33.68
CA THR A 457 -6.24 -6.56 33.08
C THR A 457 -6.03 -8.03 32.73
N ARG A 458 -4.84 -8.42 32.24
CA ARG A 458 -4.46 -9.82 32.04
C ARG A 458 -4.09 -10.49 33.37
N LYS A 459 -4.38 -11.79 33.52
CA LYS A 459 -4.05 -12.57 34.73
C LYS A 459 -2.57 -12.57 35.09
N ASN A 460 -1.69 -12.50 34.09
CA ASN A 460 -0.24 -12.47 34.27
C ASN A 460 0.32 -11.03 34.36
N SER A 461 -0.53 -10.01 34.48
CA SER A 461 -0.07 -8.64 34.64
C SER A 461 0.51 -8.41 36.03
N LYS A 462 1.30 -7.34 36.18
CA LYS A 462 1.83 -6.88 37.47
C LYS A 462 0.77 -6.20 38.36
N TYR A 463 -0.44 -5.96 37.84
CA TYR A 463 -1.48 -5.20 38.52
C TYR A 463 -2.44 -6.13 39.26
N ASN A 464 -2.59 -5.93 40.57
CA ASN A 464 -3.45 -6.78 41.40
C ASN A 464 -4.62 -6.00 42.05
N LYS A 465 -4.49 -4.67 42.16
CA LYS A 465 -5.50 -3.76 42.72
C LYS A 465 -5.40 -2.38 42.05
N LEU A 466 -6.43 -1.55 42.21
CA LEU A 466 -6.47 -0.22 41.57
C LEU A 466 -5.28 0.68 41.88
N LYS A 467 -4.73 0.62 43.10
CA LYS A 467 -3.55 1.41 43.50
C LYS A 467 -2.29 1.10 42.69
N ASP A 468 -2.22 -0.07 42.05
CA ASP A 468 -1.06 -0.49 41.28
C ASP A 468 -1.05 0.14 39.86
N LEU A 469 -2.16 0.77 39.44
CA LEU A 469 -2.39 1.18 38.05
C LEU A 469 -1.64 2.46 37.63
N ARG A 470 -0.84 3.06 38.52
CA ARG A 470 0.02 4.20 38.15
C ARG A 470 1.01 3.79 37.06
N ASN A 471 1.24 4.68 36.10
CA ASN A 471 2.06 4.47 34.91
C ASN A 471 1.59 3.30 34.01
N SER A 472 0.32 2.89 34.10
CA SER A 472 -0.25 1.91 33.18
C SER A 472 -0.71 2.53 31.86
N ILE A 473 -0.77 1.72 30.80
CA ILE A 473 -1.48 2.06 29.55
C ILE A 473 -2.94 1.61 29.71
N PHE A 474 -3.85 2.56 29.86
CA PHE A 474 -5.25 2.33 30.20
C PHE A 474 -6.17 2.67 29.02
N ALA A 475 -7.02 1.72 28.62
CA ALA A 475 -8.08 1.95 27.65
C ALA A 475 -9.44 2.17 28.31
N PHE A 476 -10.06 3.31 28.01
CA PHE A 476 -11.46 3.61 28.27
C PHE A 476 -12.27 3.45 26.99
N VAL A 477 -13.59 3.48 27.14
CA VAL A 477 -14.53 3.34 26.02
C VAL A 477 -14.72 4.68 25.34
N ASP A 478 -15.44 5.58 26.01
CA ASP A 478 -15.79 6.91 25.54
C ASP A 478 -15.82 7.87 26.75
N PRO A 479 -15.41 9.14 26.62
CA PRO A 479 -15.45 10.11 27.71
C PRO A 479 -16.82 10.32 28.36
N LEU A 480 -17.92 9.99 27.67
CA LEU A 480 -19.29 10.07 28.17
C LEU A 480 -19.79 8.73 28.74
N SER A 481 -19.02 7.65 28.62
CA SER A 481 -19.43 6.32 29.11
C SER A 481 -19.42 6.26 30.63
N THR A 482 -20.60 6.02 31.23
CA THR A 482 -20.74 5.91 32.69
C THR A 482 -19.88 4.79 33.27
N SER A 483 -20.00 3.56 32.73
CA SER A 483 -19.23 2.40 33.18
C SER A 483 -17.86 2.27 32.54
N GLY A 484 -17.68 2.82 31.35
CA GLY A 484 -16.44 2.74 30.58
C GLY A 484 -15.46 3.89 30.84
N TYR A 485 -15.84 4.94 31.56
CA TYR A 485 -14.94 6.05 31.92
C TYR A 485 -15.32 6.75 33.24
N VAL A 486 -16.52 7.30 33.38
CA VAL A 486 -16.88 8.22 34.50
C VAL A 486 -16.64 7.58 35.86
N TYR A 487 -17.19 6.37 36.06
CA TYR A 487 -17.05 5.63 37.31
C TYR A 487 -15.62 5.10 37.52
N PRO A 488 -15.01 4.41 36.53
CA PRO A 488 -13.61 4.00 36.62
C PRO A 488 -12.66 5.14 36.99
N LYS A 489 -12.81 6.32 36.35
CA LYS A 489 -12.01 7.51 36.63
C LYS A 489 -12.13 7.95 38.08
N GLN A 490 -13.35 7.99 38.61
CA GLN A 490 -13.55 8.38 40.00
C GLN A 490 -13.03 7.33 40.98
N MET A 491 -13.20 6.04 40.70
CA MET A 491 -12.63 4.97 41.54
C MET A 491 -11.09 5.05 41.58
N LEU A 492 -10.45 5.38 40.46
CA LEU A 492 -9.02 5.67 40.40
C LEU A 492 -8.67 6.91 41.24
N LYS A 493 -9.47 7.98 41.15
CA LYS A 493 -9.29 9.20 41.95
C LYS A 493 -9.41 8.93 43.46
N GLU A 494 -10.35 8.09 43.89
CA GLU A 494 -10.56 7.69 45.29
C GLU A 494 -9.35 6.94 45.87
N VAL A 495 -8.62 6.20 45.04
CA VAL A 495 -7.36 5.55 45.44
C VAL A 495 -6.12 6.42 45.20
N GLY A 496 -6.31 7.69 44.79
CA GLY A 496 -5.25 8.69 44.61
C GLY A 496 -4.53 8.60 43.25
N ILE A 497 -5.21 8.17 42.19
CA ILE A 497 -4.70 8.13 40.81
C ILE A 497 -5.51 9.08 39.94
N ASN A 498 -4.84 10.08 39.37
CA ASN A 498 -5.43 10.98 38.40
C ASN A 498 -5.19 10.46 36.97
N VAL A 499 -6.28 10.14 36.27
CA VAL A 499 -6.23 9.57 34.90
C VAL A 499 -5.55 10.45 33.86
N ASN A 500 -5.41 11.76 34.13
CA ASN A 500 -4.79 12.72 33.23
C ASN A 500 -3.28 12.89 33.46
N THR A 501 -2.76 12.46 34.62
CA THR A 501 -1.36 12.75 35.00
C THR A 501 -0.57 11.53 35.48
N ASP A 502 -1.25 10.54 36.05
CA ASP A 502 -0.60 9.42 36.76
C ASP A 502 -0.63 8.11 35.96
N LEU A 503 -1.29 8.08 34.80
CA LEU A 503 -1.27 6.99 33.84
C LEU A 503 -0.20 7.28 32.78
N LYS A 504 0.43 6.23 32.24
CA LYS A 504 1.45 6.42 31.18
C LYS A 504 0.77 6.89 29.88
N GLU A 505 -0.38 6.32 29.59
CA GLU A 505 -1.16 6.64 28.40
C GLU A 505 -2.63 6.28 28.64
N THR A 506 -3.51 7.12 28.11
CA THR A 506 -4.95 6.96 28.20
C THR A 506 -5.52 6.90 26.78
N LEU A 507 -6.18 5.80 26.43
CA LEU A 507 -6.76 5.58 25.10
C LEU A 507 -8.29 5.52 25.20
N PHE A 508 -9.00 6.10 24.23
CA PHE A 508 -10.45 5.94 24.08
C PHE A 508 -10.74 5.11 22.83
N LEU A 509 -11.26 3.90 23.00
CA LEU A 509 -11.40 2.93 21.91
C LEU A 509 -12.82 2.84 21.33
N GLY A 510 -13.69 3.77 21.74
CA GLY A 510 -15.03 4.02 21.20
C GLY A 510 -16.11 3.04 21.68
N ASN A 511 -15.80 1.75 21.79
CA ASN A 511 -16.77 0.73 22.23
C ASN A 511 -16.16 -0.29 23.21
N HIS A 512 -17.05 -0.92 23.97
CA HIS A 512 -16.69 -1.86 25.03
C HIS A 512 -15.92 -3.09 24.53
N ASP A 513 -16.24 -3.59 23.34
CA ASP A 513 -15.65 -4.81 22.78
C ASP A 513 -14.20 -4.55 22.32
N ASN A 514 -13.93 -3.36 21.77
CA ASN A 514 -12.59 -2.91 21.40
C ASN A 514 -11.68 -2.81 22.63
N VAL A 515 -12.19 -2.30 23.76
CA VAL A 515 -11.43 -2.25 25.02
C VAL A 515 -11.09 -3.66 25.51
N ILE A 516 -12.05 -4.58 25.49
CA ILE A 516 -11.82 -5.99 25.87
C ILE A 516 -10.75 -6.63 24.97
N LYS A 517 -10.89 -6.49 23.65
CA LYS A 517 -9.92 -7.03 22.68
C LYS A 517 -8.54 -6.41 22.83
N ALA A 518 -8.43 -5.10 23.03
CA ALA A 518 -7.14 -4.44 23.17
C ALA A 518 -6.34 -4.94 24.39
N VAL A 519 -7.01 -5.22 25.51
CA VAL A 519 -6.37 -5.81 26.69
C VAL A 519 -6.00 -7.27 26.43
N LEU A 520 -6.87 -8.03 25.75
CA LEU A 520 -6.64 -9.42 25.38
C LEU A 520 -5.42 -9.57 24.45
N ASP A 521 -5.34 -8.71 23.43
CA ASP A 521 -4.29 -8.66 22.39
C ASP A 521 -2.98 -8.04 22.89
N ASN A 522 -2.87 -7.70 24.18
CA ASN A 522 -1.69 -7.06 24.77
C ASN A 522 -1.34 -5.68 24.14
N LYS A 523 -2.30 -5.01 23.50
CA LYS A 523 -2.14 -3.64 22.96
C LYS A 523 -2.20 -2.59 24.05
N VAL A 524 -2.98 -2.85 25.09
CA VAL A 524 -3.08 -2.01 26.30
C VAL A 524 -2.96 -2.89 27.54
N GLU A 525 -2.65 -2.30 28.67
CA GLU A 525 -2.41 -3.06 29.90
C GLU A 525 -3.67 -3.24 30.75
N VAL A 526 -4.56 -2.25 30.73
CA VAL A 526 -5.74 -2.18 31.59
C VAL A 526 -6.90 -1.64 30.77
N GLY A 527 -8.11 -2.14 31.02
CA GLY A 527 -9.32 -1.68 30.38
C GLY A 527 -10.45 -1.41 31.35
N ALA A 528 -11.38 -0.52 30.98
CA ALA A 528 -12.66 -0.34 31.66
C ALA A 528 -13.83 -0.72 30.75
N THR A 529 -14.73 -1.57 31.25
CA THR A 529 -15.95 -1.99 30.55
C THR A 529 -17.09 -2.22 31.55
N TYR A 530 -18.10 -3.01 31.20
CA TYR A 530 -19.16 -3.43 32.12
C TYR A 530 -19.53 -4.90 31.94
N ASN A 531 -20.24 -5.45 32.91
CA ASN A 531 -20.53 -6.87 33.01
C ASN A 531 -21.27 -7.44 31.78
N GLU A 532 -22.23 -6.74 31.17
CA GLU A 532 -22.95 -7.35 30.04
C GLU A 532 -22.11 -7.33 28.75
N ALA A 533 -21.25 -6.34 28.54
CA ALA A 533 -20.26 -6.42 27.46
C ALA A 533 -19.24 -7.53 27.71
N TRP A 534 -18.83 -7.70 28.97
CA TRP A 534 -18.00 -8.82 29.38
C TRP A 534 -18.65 -10.16 29.05
N ASP A 535 -19.91 -10.35 29.45
CA ASP A 535 -20.66 -11.58 29.24
C ASP A 535 -20.88 -11.85 27.75
N ARG A 536 -21.16 -10.82 26.94
CA ARG A 536 -21.23 -10.94 25.47
C ARG A 536 -19.89 -11.32 24.87
N ALA A 537 -18.80 -10.64 25.25
CA ALA A 537 -17.47 -10.96 24.77
C ALA A 537 -17.05 -12.39 25.11
N ALA A 538 -17.43 -12.88 26.30
CA ALA A 538 -17.17 -14.25 26.74
C ALA A 538 -17.83 -15.34 25.86
N GLN A 539 -18.86 -14.99 25.07
CA GLN A 539 -19.48 -15.94 24.13
C GLN A 539 -18.60 -16.23 22.90
N THR A 540 -17.66 -15.33 22.58
CA THR A 540 -16.84 -15.42 21.35
C THR A 540 -15.34 -15.38 21.61
N LEU A 541 -14.92 -14.87 22.77
CA LEU A 541 -13.53 -14.70 23.15
C LEU A 541 -13.22 -15.49 24.43
N ASN A 542 -12.02 -16.06 24.50
CA ASN A 542 -11.54 -16.70 25.72
C ASN A 542 -11.07 -15.64 26.74
N LEU A 543 -11.97 -15.24 27.65
CA LEU A 543 -11.67 -14.27 28.71
C LEU A 543 -10.99 -14.89 29.93
N GLU A 544 -10.70 -16.20 29.94
CA GLU A 544 -10.02 -16.85 31.08
C GLU A 544 -8.60 -16.32 31.31
N SER A 545 -7.98 -15.70 30.30
CA SER A 545 -6.67 -15.03 30.41
C SER A 545 -6.74 -13.66 31.09
N LEU A 546 -7.95 -13.15 31.36
CA LEU A 546 -8.17 -11.84 31.99
C LEU A 546 -8.56 -11.96 33.46
N ASN A 547 -8.25 -10.91 34.23
CA ASN A 547 -8.60 -10.74 35.62
C ASN A 547 -9.34 -9.41 35.83
N ILE A 548 -10.48 -9.45 36.53
CA ILE A 548 -11.20 -8.25 36.95
C ILE A 548 -10.55 -7.74 38.23
N LEU A 549 -9.97 -6.54 38.18
CA LEU A 549 -9.30 -5.90 39.32
C LEU A 549 -10.29 -5.31 40.30
N GLU A 550 -11.33 -4.65 39.79
CA GLU A 550 -12.34 -4.01 40.62
C GLU A 550 -13.67 -3.93 39.87
N LYS A 551 -14.76 -3.95 40.63
CA LYS A 551 -16.11 -3.78 40.11
C LYS A 551 -16.71 -2.53 40.72
N THR A 552 -17.40 -1.71 39.91
CA THR A 552 -18.18 -0.61 40.48
C THR A 552 -19.23 -1.17 41.44
N ALA A 553 -19.71 -0.33 42.36
CA ALA A 553 -21.00 -0.59 43.00
C ALA A 553 -22.11 -0.65 41.91
N PRO A 554 -23.24 -1.33 42.18
CA PRO A 554 -24.31 -1.49 41.20
C PRO A 554 -24.76 -0.13 40.64
N ILE A 555 -24.64 0.04 39.34
CA ILE A 555 -25.11 1.21 38.60
C ILE A 555 -26.57 0.91 38.26
N PRO A 556 -27.54 1.72 38.74
CA PRO A 556 -28.95 1.49 38.43
C PRO A 556 -29.18 1.61 36.92
N LYS A 557 -30.09 0.79 36.38
CA LYS A 557 -30.66 1.02 35.05
C LYS A 557 -31.67 2.17 35.13
N ASP A 558 -32.31 2.46 34.01
CA ASP A 558 -33.32 3.51 33.89
C ASP A 558 -34.38 3.48 35.00
N VAL A 559 -35.07 4.60 35.18
CA VAL A 559 -36.17 4.68 36.13
C VAL A 559 -37.36 5.37 35.50
N ILE A 560 -38.51 4.76 35.73
CA ILE A 560 -39.79 5.36 35.42
C ILE A 560 -40.26 6.06 36.69
N ALA A 561 -40.43 7.37 36.59
CA ALA A 561 -40.71 8.24 37.72
C ALA A 561 -41.88 9.18 37.39
N ALA A 562 -42.80 9.38 38.32
CA ALA A 562 -43.98 10.20 38.13
C ALA A 562 -43.86 11.55 38.85
N ARG A 563 -44.61 12.56 38.38
CA ARG A 563 -44.81 13.79 39.15
C ARG A 563 -45.47 13.48 40.50
N SER A 564 -45.05 14.15 41.56
CA SER A 564 -45.57 13.90 42.92
C SER A 564 -47.04 14.24 43.11
N ASP A 565 -47.60 15.10 42.27
CA ASP A 565 -48.99 15.56 42.31
C ASP A 565 -49.91 14.75 41.37
N LEU A 566 -49.42 13.63 40.83
CA LEU A 566 -50.25 12.67 40.12
C LEU A 566 -51.19 11.98 41.12
N ASP A 567 -52.44 11.74 40.72
CA ASP A 567 -53.43 11.05 41.55
C ASP A 567 -52.85 9.72 42.10
N GLN A 568 -52.94 9.55 43.41
CA GLN A 568 -52.24 8.48 44.10
C GLN A 568 -52.80 7.09 43.75
N ASN A 569 -54.10 6.98 43.42
CA ASN A 569 -54.67 5.74 42.94
C ASN A 569 -54.12 5.41 41.55
N ILE A 570 -54.07 6.40 40.65
CA ILE A 570 -53.49 6.23 39.31
C ILE A 570 -52.00 5.83 39.39
N LEU A 571 -51.24 6.47 40.28
CA LEU A 571 -49.83 6.16 40.49
C LEU A 571 -49.64 4.71 40.94
N GLU A 572 -50.38 4.26 41.96
CA GLU A 572 -50.30 2.89 42.46
C GLU A 572 -50.83 1.85 41.46
N GLU A 573 -51.92 2.13 40.74
CA GLU A 573 -52.42 1.27 39.66
C GLU A 573 -51.38 1.11 38.55
N THR A 574 -50.77 2.22 38.13
CA THR A 574 -49.73 2.22 37.08
C THR A 574 -48.48 1.48 37.56
N LYS A 575 -48.02 1.71 38.79
CA LYS A 575 -46.91 0.97 39.38
C LYS A 575 -47.18 -0.53 39.40
N ASN A 576 -48.36 -0.93 39.90
CA ASN A 576 -48.74 -2.32 40.07
C ASN A 576 -48.88 -3.07 38.74
N ILE A 577 -49.41 -2.44 37.68
CA ILE A 577 -49.54 -3.10 36.39
C ILE A 577 -48.17 -3.33 35.73
N PHE A 578 -47.25 -2.36 35.83
CA PHE A 578 -45.88 -2.54 35.33
C PHE A 578 -45.13 -3.63 36.10
N LEU A 579 -45.28 -3.72 37.42
CA LEU A 579 -44.69 -4.82 38.22
C LEU A 579 -45.21 -6.21 37.84
N LYS A 580 -46.36 -6.30 37.16
CA LYS A 580 -46.94 -7.55 36.64
C LYS A 580 -46.71 -7.75 35.13
N ALA A 581 -45.89 -6.91 34.48
CA ALA A 581 -45.74 -6.91 33.03
C ALA A 581 -45.27 -8.25 32.45
N ASP A 582 -44.41 -8.96 33.17
CA ASP A 582 -43.91 -10.30 32.84
C ASP A 582 -45.03 -11.34 32.67
N ARG A 583 -46.17 -11.15 33.36
CA ARG A 583 -47.36 -11.99 33.26
C ARG A 583 -48.39 -11.42 32.30
N GLU A 584 -48.56 -10.10 32.29
CA GLU A 584 -49.67 -9.43 31.61
C GLU A 584 -49.43 -9.18 30.11
N ILE A 585 -48.16 -9.02 29.71
CA ILE A 585 -47.75 -8.65 28.35
C ILE A 585 -46.48 -9.41 27.90
N SER A 586 -46.29 -10.64 28.37
CA SER A 586 -45.10 -11.45 28.05
C SER A 586 -44.80 -11.52 26.55
N GLU A 587 -45.82 -11.52 25.69
CA GLU A 587 -45.67 -11.55 24.25
C GLU A 587 -44.98 -10.30 23.67
N VAL A 588 -45.12 -9.14 24.32
CA VAL A 588 -44.41 -7.90 23.93
C VAL A 588 -42.99 -7.90 24.49
N LEU A 589 -42.84 -8.29 25.76
CA LEU A 589 -41.53 -8.29 26.42
C LEU A 589 -40.54 -9.24 25.73
N ASN A 590 -41.01 -10.40 25.23
CA ASN A 590 -40.21 -11.37 24.49
C ASN A 590 -39.60 -10.83 23.18
N GLN A 591 -40.07 -9.70 22.67
CA GLN A 591 -39.52 -9.03 21.48
C GLN A 591 -38.48 -7.96 21.84
N THR A 592 -38.19 -7.78 23.13
CA THR A 592 -37.31 -6.73 23.64
C THR A 592 -36.30 -7.32 24.63
N ASN A 593 -35.32 -6.51 25.04
CA ASN A 593 -34.41 -6.88 26.13
C ASN A 593 -35.01 -6.57 27.52
N ILE A 594 -36.20 -5.94 27.59
CA ILE A 594 -36.92 -5.69 28.84
C ILE A 594 -37.70 -6.95 29.19
N THR A 595 -37.34 -7.60 30.29
CA THR A 595 -37.95 -8.85 30.75
C THR A 595 -38.99 -8.65 31.85
N GLY A 596 -39.15 -7.43 32.36
CA GLY A 596 -40.08 -7.09 33.44
C GLY A 596 -39.72 -5.77 34.11
N PHE A 597 -40.33 -5.49 35.26
CA PHE A 597 -40.06 -4.28 36.05
C PHE A 597 -39.97 -4.63 37.54
N THR A 598 -39.20 -3.85 38.29
CA THR A 598 -39.09 -3.97 39.75
C THR A 598 -39.27 -2.60 40.40
N GLU A 599 -39.56 -2.59 41.70
CA GLU A 599 -39.73 -1.35 42.46
C GLU A 599 -38.42 -0.54 42.51
N SER A 600 -38.56 0.78 42.41
CA SER A 600 -37.43 1.70 42.45
C SER A 600 -37.59 2.70 43.59
N GLU A 601 -36.46 3.15 44.13
CA GLU A 601 -36.39 4.06 45.26
C GLU A 601 -35.31 5.10 45.01
N ASP A 602 -35.48 6.31 45.54
CA ASP A 602 -34.57 7.43 45.27
C ASP A 602 -33.11 7.14 45.69
N LYS A 603 -32.95 6.37 46.78
CA LYS A 603 -31.65 5.94 47.32
C LYS A 603 -30.84 5.09 46.33
N LYS A 604 -31.48 4.40 45.36
CA LYS A 604 -30.77 3.61 44.33
C LYS A 604 -29.86 4.48 43.47
N PHE A 605 -30.15 5.78 43.37
CA PHE A 605 -29.41 6.75 42.54
C PHE A 605 -28.35 7.55 43.31
N ASP A 606 -28.14 7.29 44.61
CA ASP A 606 -27.11 7.97 45.42
C ASP A 606 -25.69 7.71 44.92
N ILE A 607 -25.50 6.60 44.22
CA ILE A 607 -24.27 6.33 43.52
C ILE A 607 -24.07 7.38 42.43
N ILE A 608 -25.03 7.56 41.51
CA ILE A 608 -24.94 8.56 40.44
C ILE A 608 -24.67 9.96 41.01
N ARG A 609 -25.31 10.34 42.13
CA ARG A 609 -25.07 11.62 42.83
C ARG A 609 -23.63 11.79 43.33
N ARG A 610 -23.02 10.73 43.88
CA ARG A 610 -21.64 10.76 44.42
C ARG A 610 -20.60 10.94 43.33
N TYR A 611 -20.84 10.37 42.15
CA TYR A 611 -19.89 10.31 41.04
C TYR A 611 -20.02 11.50 40.05
N ASN A 612 -20.94 12.44 40.31
CA ASN A 612 -21.24 13.57 39.43
C ASN A 612 -20.91 14.95 40.02
N ASN A 613 -20.07 15.01 41.06
CA ASN A 613 -19.59 16.23 41.72
C ASN A 613 -18.11 16.52 41.45
#